data_AF-A0A356W5S9-F1
#
_entry.id   AF-A0A356W5S9-F1
#
_cell.length_a   1.000
_cell.length_b   1.000
_cell.length_c   1.000
_cell.angle_alpha   90.00
_cell.angle_beta   90.00
_cell.angle_gamma   90.00
#
_symmetry.space_group_name_H-M   'P 1'
#
loop_
_entity.id
_entity.type
_entity.pdbx_description
1 polymer ?
#
loop_
_entity_poly.entity_id
_entity_poly.type
_entity_poly.pdbx_seq_one_letter_code
_entity_poly.pdbx_strand_id
1 'polypeptide(L)'
;DLNLDATIGRIEVPATVDGAFGTLSPKPDVKMQVLDSEALDPIVTADEHILLAYAPDAGIYVLSDPDLINTFGLSEFDNAEFAVKMVDFMRYDADEPIIFDATLHGFVRSENLLQMMFDIPFIGATLTALMAALLLGWAALVRFGPPVQEARAIALGKQALADNSAGLITMARRETRLAPRYLDLIRRRVQRDIGAPKSLTGDQLAALLDRLGEDEISGKRFTDFAAGLNGPADNRDDLMNKTRELFRWRQGIIGRSMNERK
;
A
#
# COMPACT_ATOMS: atom_id res chain seq x y z
N ASP A 1 -38.58 33.63 9.26
CA ASP A 1 -38.91 34.43 8.06
C ASP A 1 -38.84 35.90 8.39
N LEU A 2 -37.86 36.60 7.82
CA LEU A 2 -37.66 38.04 8.00
C LEU A 2 -38.63 38.89 7.14
N ASN A 3 -39.45 38.24 6.28
CA ASN A 3 -40.47 38.85 5.41
C ASN A 3 -40.07 40.20 4.79
N LEU A 4 -38.83 40.30 4.30
CA LEU A 4 -38.31 41.46 3.59
C LEU A 4 -38.64 41.32 2.11
N ASP A 5 -39.46 42.22 1.58
CA ASP A 5 -39.78 42.29 0.15
C ASP A 5 -38.80 43.24 -0.54
N ALA A 6 -37.80 42.68 -1.21
CA ALA A 6 -36.78 43.43 -1.94
C ALA A 6 -36.40 42.71 -3.23
N THR A 7 -36.23 43.48 -4.30
CA THR A 7 -35.73 42.97 -5.58
C THR A 7 -34.23 43.19 -5.67
N ILE A 8 -33.50 42.16 -6.12
CA ILE A 8 -32.05 42.24 -6.35
C ILE A 8 -31.81 42.52 -7.84
N GLY A 9 -31.05 43.57 -8.12
CA GLY A 9 -30.64 43.99 -9.45
C GLY A 9 -29.12 44.02 -9.62
N ARG A 10 -28.67 44.20 -10.87
CA ARG A 10 -27.26 44.50 -11.18
C ARG A 10 -27.17 45.67 -12.14
N ILE A 11 -26.36 46.66 -11.80
CA ILE A 11 -26.12 47.86 -12.61
C ILE A 11 -24.65 47.92 -13.04
N GLU A 12 -24.35 48.79 -14.00
CA GLU A 12 -22.96 49.18 -14.27
C GLU A 12 -22.42 49.95 -13.06
N VAL A 13 -21.13 49.80 -12.78
CA VAL A 13 -20.51 50.42 -11.60
C VAL A 13 -20.53 51.95 -11.76
N PRO A 14 -21.26 52.70 -10.92
CA PRO A 14 -21.24 54.15 -10.99
C PRO A 14 -19.89 54.69 -10.54
N ALA A 15 -19.54 55.90 -10.99
CA ALA A 15 -18.28 56.54 -10.60
C ALA A 15 -18.21 56.82 -9.09
N THR A 16 -19.36 57.10 -8.48
CA THR A 16 -19.52 57.35 -7.06
C THR A 16 -20.81 56.75 -6.54
N VAL A 17 -20.81 56.44 -5.25
CA VAL A 17 -22.01 56.15 -4.46
C VAL A 17 -22.12 57.21 -3.37
N ASP A 18 -23.34 57.54 -2.99
CA ASP A 18 -23.63 58.57 -2.00
C ASP A 18 -24.41 57.97 -0.84
N GLY A 19 -24.13 58.45 0.37
CA GLY A 19 -24.82 57.92 1.54
C GLY A 19 -24.52 58.66 2.84
N ALA A 20 -24.98 58.06 3.94
CA ALA A 20 -24.92 58.64 5.28
C ALA A 20 -23.49 58.96 5.78
N PHE A 21 -22.48 58.32 5.22
CA PHE A 21 -21.06 58.53 5.55
C PHE A 21 -20.25 59.18 4.41
N GLY A 22 -20.95 59.88 3.52
CA GLY A 22 -20.37 60.69 2.44
C GLY A 22 -20.31 59.98 1.09
N THR A 23 -19.71 60.67 0.12
CA THR A 23 -19.50 60.17 -1.25
C THR A 23 -18.26 59.28 -1.30
N LEU A 24 -18.39 58.12 -1.94
CA LEU A 24 -17.34 57.10 -2.08
C LEU A 24 -17.29 56.56 -3.51
N SER A 25 -16.21 55.87 -3.87
CA SER A 25 -16.03 55.26 -5.20
C SER A 25 -15.72 53.76 -5.09
N PRO A 26 -16.63 52.93 -4.55
CA PRO A 26 -16.40 51.50 -4.42
C PRO A 26 -16.18 50.84 -5.80
N LYS A 27 -15.30 49.85 -5.82
CA LYS A 27 -14.86 49.10 -7.00
C LYS A 27 -15.19 47.61 -6.86
N PRO A 28 -16.45 47.20 -7.12
CA PRO A 28 -16.78 45.80 -7.28
C PRO A 28 -16.17 45.24 -8.58
N ASP A 29 -16.01 43.92 -8.69
CA ASP A 29 -15.19 43.28 -9.75
C ASP A 29 -15.75 43.49 -11.18
N VAL A 30 -17.06 43.32 -11.38
CA VAL A 30 -17.66 43.34 -12.73
C VAL A 30 -18.88 44.25 -12.84
N LYS A 31 -19.87 44.05 -11.97
CA LYS A 31 -21.10 44.85 -11.90
C LYS A 31 -21.47 45.03 -10.45
N MET A 32 -22.13 46.14 -10.13
CA MET A 32 -22.60 46.38 -8.78
C MET A 32 -23.95 45.69 -8.56
N GLN A 33 -24.04 44.86 -7.53
CA GLN A 33 -25.31 44.32 -7.08
C GLN A 33 -26.04 45.34 -6.21
N VAL A 34 -27.31 45.61 -6.50
CA VAL A 34 -28.12 46.63 -5.83
C VAL A 34 -29.49 46.08 -5.43
N LEU A 35 -30.17 46.78 -4.54
CA LEU A 35 -31.51 46.47 -4.04
C LEU A 35 -32.52 47.55 -4.44
N ASP A 36 -33.73 47.10 -4.73
CA ASP A 36 -34.92 47.94 -4.88
C ASP A 36 -35.98 47.45 -3.89
N SER A 37 -36.39 48.31 -2.96
CA SER A 37 -37.43 48.00 -1.98
C SER A 37 -38.03 49.26 -1.39
N GLU A 38 -39.35 49.25 -1.15
CA GLU A 38 -40.04 50.27 -0.36
C GLU A 38 -39.98 49.99 1.15
N ALA A 39 -39.58 48.77 1.55
CA ALA A 39 -39.53 48.32 2.94
C ALA A 39 -38.15 48.51 3.60
N LEU A 40 -37.17 49.00 2.84
CA LEU A 40 -35.79 49.18 3.28
C LEU A 40 -35.45 50.68 3.35
N ASP A 41 -34.81 51.08 4.44
CA ASP A 41 -34.29 52.44 4.60
C ASP A 41 -32.92 52.53 3.92
N PRO A 42 -32.75 53.33 2.86
CA PRO A 42 -31.47 53.45 2.16
C PRO A 42 -30.45 54.22 3.00
N ILE A 43 -29.24 53.66 3.15
CA ILE A 43 -28.09 54.28 3.81
C ILE A 43 -27.07 54.74 2.79
N VAL A 44 -26.80 53.89 1.79
CA VAL A 44 -25.95 54.21 0.64
C VAL A 44 -26.70 53.83 -0.62
N THR A 45 -26.73 54.77 -1.56
CA THR A 45 -27.36 54.61 -2.87
C THR A 45 -26.32 54.65 -3.98
N ALA A 46 -26.54 53.81 -4.97
CA ALA A 46 -25.80 53.76 -6.22
C ALA A 46 -26.78 54.11 -7.34
N ASP A 47 -26.62 55.29 -7.92
CA ASP A 47 -27.62 55.92 -8.79
C ASP A 47 -29.01 56.01 -8.10
N GLU A 48 -30.02 55.36 -8.66
CA GLU A 48 -31.39 55.31 -8.11
C GLU A 48 -31.65 54.09 -7.20
N HIS A 49 -30.64 53.22 -7.03
CA HIS A 49 -30.77 51.94 -6.33
C HIS A 49 -30.02 51.92 -5.00
N ILE A 50 -30.34 50.93 -4.15
CA ILE A 50 -29.80 50.84 -2.79
C ILE A 50 -28.61 49.87 -2.76
N LEU A 51 -27.46 50.33 -2.24
CA LEU A 51 -26.27 49.50 -2.01
C LEU A 51 -26.20 48.99 -0.56
N LEU A 52 -26.52 49.85 0.40
CA LEU A 52 -26.56 49.52 1.82
C LEU A 52 -27.89 50.02 2.39
N ALA A 53 -28.61 49.13 3.08
CA ALA A 53 -29.92 49.40 3.64
C ALA A 53 -30.01 49.03 5.12
N TYR A 54 -30.90 49.70 5.85
CA TYR A 54 -31.41 49.25 7.14
C TYR A 54 -32.82 48.68 6.98
N ALA A 55 -33.05 47.51 7.57
CA ALA A 55 -34.36 46.89 7.66
C ALA A 55 -34.91 47.07 9.08
N PRO A 56 -35.77 48.07 9.34
CA PRO A 56 -36.17 48.46 10.70
C PRO A 56 -36.92 47.36 11.45
N ASP A 57 -37.80 46.63 10.75
CA ASP A 57 -38.59 45.56 11.35
C ASP A 57 -37.75 44.36 11.82
N ALA A 58 -36.61 44.14 11.18
CA ALA A 58 -35.68 43.06 11.47
C ALA A 58 -34.50 43.51 12.34
N GLY A 59 -34.23 44.81 12.44
CA GLY A 59 -33.05 45.36 13.10
C GLY A 59 -31.74 44.93 12.45
N ILE A 60 -31.74 44.75 11.12
CA ILE A 60 -30.55 44.28 10.37
C ILE A 60 -30.12 45.29 9.31
N TYR A 61 -28.81 45.32 9.05
CA TYR A 61 -28.24 46.01 7.90
C TYR A 61 -28.02 45.02 6.77
N VAL A 62 -28.33 45.43 5.54
CA VAL A 62 -28.20 44.60 4.33
C VAL A 62 -27.27 45.31 3.35
N LEU A 63 -26.10 44.73 3.12
CA LEU A 63 -25.21 45.11 2.03
C LEU A 63 -25.55 44.24 0.81
N SER A 64 -25.94 44.88 -0.30
CA SER A 64 -26.36 44.17 -1.51
C SER A 64 -25.20 43.54 -2.27
N ASP A 65 -24.02 44.17 -2.24
CA ASP A 65 -22.82 43.70 -2.93
C ASP A 65 -21.72 43.28 -1.95
N PRO A 66 -21.62 41.98 -1.60
CA PRO A 66 -20.62 41.50 -0.66
C PRO A 66 -19.19 41.52 -1.22
N ASP A 67 -19.00 41.70 -2.54
CA ASP A 67 -17.67 41.71 -3.13
C ASP A 67 -16.84 42.91 -2.66
N LEU A 68 -17.50 43.99 -2.20
CA LEU A 68 -16.85 45.16 -1.62
C LEU A 68 -16.10 44.85 -0.30
N ILE A 69 -16.52 43.82 0.44
CA ILE A 69 -15.97 43.49 1.75
C ILE A 69 -15.30 42.11 1.80
N ASN A 70 -15.22 41.41 0.66
CA ASN A 70 -14.51 40.14 0.57
C ASN A 70 -12.98 40.37 0.54
N THR A 71 -12.19 39.32 0.73
CA THR A 71 -10.71 39.42 0.79
C THR A 71 -10.09 40.09 -0.44
N PHE A 72 -10.64 39.85 -1.64
CA PHE A 72 -10.16 40.45 -2.87
C PHE A 72 -10.59 41.93 -2.96
N GLY A 73 -11.85 42.23 -2.65
CA GLY A 73 -12.38 43.59 -2.61
C GLY A 73 -11.62 44.49 -1.65
N LEU A 74 -11.31 44.01 -0.45
CA LEU A 74 -10.54 44.76 0.56
C LEU A 74 -9.09 45.05 0.16
N SER A 75 -8.57 44.42 -0.90
CA SER A 75 -7.25 44.79 -1.45
C SER A 75 -7.27 46.12 -2.21
N GLU A 76 -8.45 46.58 -2.64
CA GLU A 76 -8.67 47.90 -3.21
C GLU A 76 -8.88 48.94 -2.10
N PHE A 77 -8.17 50.07 -2.20
CA PHE A 77 -8.22 51.12 -1.18
C PHE A 77 -9.64 51.69 -1.00
N ASP A 78 -10.35 51.95 -2.10
CA ASP A 78 -11.68 52.58 -2.05
C ASP A 78 -12.73 51.65 -1.39
N ASN A 79 -12.58 50.33 -1.59
CA ASN A 79 -13.42 49.32 -0.94
C ASN A 79 -13.10 49.19 0.55
N ALA A 80 -11.82 49.24 0.92
CA ALA A 80 -11.40 49.23 2.32
C ALA A 80 -11.92 50.48 3.07
N GLU A 81 -11.87 51.65 2.42
CA GLU A 81 -12.45 52.89 2.97
C GLU A 81 -13.96 52.75 3.18
N PHE A 82 -14.68 52.22 2.18
CA PHE A 82 -16.11 51.94 2.28
C PHE A 82 -16.41 51.00 3.45
N ALA A 83 -15.68 49.89 3.56
CA ALA A 83 -15.88 48.89 4.62
C ALA A 83 -15.69 49.48 6.02
N VAL A 84 -14.65 50.29 6.23
CA VAL A 84 -14.39 50.95 7.52
C VAL A 84 -15.50 51.94 7.86
N LYS A 85 -15.87 52.83 6.91
CA LYS A 85 -16.94 53.81 7.14
C LYS A 85 -18.29 53.16 7.39
N MET A 86 -18.59 52.07 6.69
CA MET A 86 -19.80 51.27 6.90
C MET A 86 -19.83 50.68 8.31
N VAL A 87 -18.74 50.04 8.74
CA VAL A 87 -18.63 49.46 10.08
C VAL A 87 -18.73 50.54 11.15
N ASP A 88 -18.03 51.66 11.00
CA ASP A 88 -18.09 52.77 11.96
C ASP A 88 -19.49 53.40 12.03
N PHE A 89 -20.22 53.45 10.92
CA PHE A 89 -21.61 53.89 10.90
C PHE A 89 -22.56 52.94 11.67
N MET A 90 -22.34 51.63 11.57
CA MET A 90 -23.18 50.62 12.23
C MET A 90 -22.89 50.47 13.72
N ARG A 91 -21.71 50.86 14.18
CA ARG A 91 -21.29 50.75 15.58
C ARG A 91 -21.88 51.87 16.43
N TYR A 92 -22.27 51.53 17.66
CA TYR A 92 -22.68 52.55 18.63
C TYR A 92 -21.45 53.21 19.31
N ASP A 93 -20.38 52.43 19.50
CA ASP A 93 -19.15 52.87 20.15
C ASP A 93 -17.90 52.33 19.43
N ALA A 94 -16.81 53.12 19.43
CA ALA A 94 -15.53 52.78 18.82
C ALA A 94 -14.79 51.62 19.52
N ASP A 95 -15.20 51.24 20.73
CA ASP A 95 -14.66 50.09 21.48
C ASP A 95 -15.53 48.82 21.34
N GLU A 96 -16.66 48.88 20.64
CA GLU A 96 -17.59 47.75 20.48
C GLU A 96 -16.95 46.61 19.64
N PRO A 97 -16.84 45.36 20.15
CA PRO A 97 -16.22 44.28 19.40
C PRO A 97 -17.08 43.85 18.20
N ILE A 98 -16.43 43.65 17.05
CA ILE A 98 -17.09 43.13 15.84
C ILE A 98 -17.01 41.60 15.85
N ILE A 99 -18.16 40.94 15.78
CA ILE A 99 -18.26 39.48 15.75
C ILE A 99 -18.67 39.04 14.34
N PHE A 100 -17.82 38.25 13.70
CA PHE A 100 -18.14 37.62 12.41
C PHE A 100 -18.79 36.26 12.65
N ASP A 101 -20.10 36.16 12.39
CA ASP A 101 -20.79 34.87 12.39
C ASP A 101 -20.75 34.25 10.98
N ALA A 102 -19.96 33.19 10.84
CA ALA A 102 -19.82 32.45 9.59
C ALA A 102 -20.80 31.26 9.46
N THR A 103 -21.74 31.09 10.39
CA THR A 103 -22.63 29.91 10.41
C THR A 103 -23.71 29.94 9.33
N LEU A 104 -24.04 31.12 8.80
CA LEU A 104 -25.12 31.35 7.83
C LEU A 104 -24.68 31.33 6.36
N HIS A 105 -23.51 30.78 6.02
CA HIS A 105 -23.06 30.76 4.62
C HIS A 105 -23.84 29.82 3.69
N GLY A 106 -24.85 29.08 4.15
CA GLY A 106 -25.60 28.13 3.32
C GLY A 106 -24.75 26.97 2.76
N PHE A 107 -23.43 27.00 2.92
CA PHE A 107 -22.49 25.92 2.70
C PHE A 107 -22.57 24.90 3.84
N VAL A 108 -23.76 24.38 4.13
CA VAL A 108 -23.84 22.95 4.48
C VAL A 108 -23.70 22.21 3.15
N ARG A 109 -22.50 22.28 2.57
CA ARG A 109 -22.03 21.16 1.77
C ARG A 109 -21.54 20.16 2.82
N SER A 110 -22.49 19.48 3.46
CA SER A 110 -22.17 18.14 3.93
C SER A 110 -21.90 17.35 2.66
N GLU A 111 -20.69 17.44 2.12
CA GLU A 111 -20.24 16.50 1.12
C GLU A 111 -20.35 15.15 1.83
N ASN A 112 -21.41 14.42 1.51
CA ASN A 112 -21.61 13.09 2.01
C ASN A 112 -20.32 12.36 1.68
N LEU A 113 -19.60 11.85 2.69
CA LEU A 113 -18.31 11.18 2.49
C LEU A 113 -18.44 10.09 1.41
N LEU A 114 -19.61 9.47 1.30
CA LEU A 114 -19.94 8.52 0.25
C LEU A 114 -19.95 9.17 -1.15
N GLN A 115 -20.55 10.36 -1.27
CA GLN A 115 -20.60 11.12 -2.53
C GLN A 115 -19.21 11.61 -2.93
N MET A 116 -18.37 12.04 -1.98
CA MET A 116 -16.99 12.45 -2.23
C MET A 116 -16.14 11.34 -2.87
N MET A 117 -16.40 10.07 -2.56
CA MET A 117 -15.70 8.94 -3.21
C MET A 117 -15.99 8.83 -4.72
N PHE A 118 -17.07 9.44 -5.21
CA PHE A 118 -17.46 9.44 -6.62
C PHE A 118 -17.09 10.74 -7.35
N ASP A 119 -16.58 11.74 -6.66
CA ASP A 119 -16.12 13.00 -7.23
C ASP A 119 -14.60 12.99 -7.50
N ILE A 120 -14.13 13.92 -8.33
CA ILE A 120 -12.71 14.12 -8.60
C ILE A 120 -12.06 14.74 -7.34
N PRO A 121 -10.89 14.24 -6.86
CA PRO A 121 -9.99 13.26 -7.47
C PRO A 121 -10.21 11.79 -7.06
N PHE A 122 -11.15 11.50 -6.15
CA PHE A 122 -11.25 10.20 -5.47
C PHE A 122 -11.87 9.09 -6.33
N ILE A 123 -12.59 9.43 -7.41
CA ILE A 123 -13.19 8.45 -8.32
C ILE A 123 -12.17 7.41 -8.83
N GLY A 124 -10.92 7.81 -9.08
CA GLY A 124 -9.87 6.88 -9.50
C GLY A 124 -9.52 5.85 -8.42
N ALA A 125 -9.42 6.29 -7.15
CA ALA A 125 -9.15 5.41 -6.03
C ALA A 125 -10.32 4.43 -5.81
N THR A 126 -11.56 4.91 -5.91
CA THR A 126 -12.79 4.12 -5.77
C THR A 126 -12.88 3.04 -6.85
N LEU A 127 -12.64 3.39 -8.12
CA LEU A 127 -12.61 2.43 -9.23
C LEU A 127 -11.49 1.40 -9.06
N THR A 128 -10.31 1.83 -8.61
CA THR A 128 -9.18 0.91 -8.35
C THR A 128 -9.50 -0.08 -7.24
N ALA A 129 -10.07 0.39 -6.13
CA ALA A 129 -10.49 -0.46 -5.02
C ALA A 129 -11.58 -1.45 -5.43
N LEU A 130 -12.57 -0.99 -6.21
CA LEU A 130 -13.62 -1.85 -6.77
C LEU A 130 -13.05 -2.95 -7.66
N MET A 131 -12.14 -2.60 -8.57
CA MET A 131 -11.48 -3.58 -9.45
C MET A 131 -10.63 -4.58 -8.65
N ALA A 132 -9.89 -4.12 -7.64
CA ALA A 132 -9.13 -5.00 -6.76
C ALA A 132 -10.05 -5.98 -6.01
N ALA A 133 -11.17 -5.51 -5.48
CA ALA A 133 -12.16 -6.35 -4.81
C ALA A 133 -12.76 -7.40 -5.76
N LEU A 134 -13.07 -7.03 -7.00
CA LEU A 134 -13.55 -7.96 -8.03
C LEU A 134 -12.50 -9.01 -8.37
N LEU A 135 -11.23 -8.62 -8.54
CA LEU A 135 -10.14 -9.56 -8.81
C LEU A 135 -9.89 -10.50 -7.63
N LEU A 136 -9.97 -10.01 -6.39
CA LEU A 136 -9.86 -10.86 -5.19
C LEU A 136 -11.04 -11.83 -5.08
N GLY A 137 -12.26 -11.37 -5.34
CA GLY A 137 -13.45 -12.22 -5.40
C GLY A 137 -13.32 -13.29 -6.48
N TRP A 138 -12.86 -12.92 -7.68
CA TRP A 138 -12.57 -13.85 -8.77
C TRP A 138 -11.48 -14.85 -8.39
N ALA A 139 -10.39 -14.39 -7.79
CA ALA A 139 -9.33 -15.24 -7.30
C ALA A 139 -9.84 -16.22 -6.24
N ALA A 140 -10.72 -15.80 -5.34
CA ALA A 140 -11.34 -16.68 -4.35
C ALA A 140 -12.24 -17.75 -4.97
N LEU A 141 -13.00 -17.41 -6.02
CA LEU A 141 -13.87 -18.36 -6.73
C LEU A 141 -13.09 -19.37 -7.59
N VAL A 142 -12.00 -18.94 -8.22
CA VAL A 142 -11.16 -19.81 -9.07
C VAL A 142 -10.15 -20.61 -8.24
N ARG A 143 -9.80 -20.17 -7.02
CA ARG A 143 -8.85 -20.85 -6.15
C ARG A 143 -9.48 -22.07 -5.49
N PHE A 144 -9.43 -23.19 -6.19
CA PHE A 144 -9.59 -24.51 -5.61
C PHE A 144 -8.25 -25.00 -5.03
N GLY A 145 -8.13 -25.07 -3.70
CA GLY A 145 -7.02 -25.77 -3.05
C GLY A 145 -6.64 -25.25 -1.66
N PRO A 146 -6.20 -26.13 -0.74
CA PRO A 146 -5.74 -25.73 0.58
C PRO A 146 -4.54 -24.76 0.48
N PRO A 147 -4.45 -23.75 1.36
CA PRO A 147 -3.30 -22.84 1.40
C PRO A 147 -2.01 -23.63 1.57
N VAL A 148 -1.00 -23.33 0.73
CA VAL A 148 0.35 -23.87 0.89
C VAL A 148 0.87 -23.36 2.23
N GLN A 149 0.97 -24.25 3.21
CA GLN A 149 1.52 -23.89 4.51
C GLN A 149 3.02 -23.62 4.35
N GLU A 150 3.45 -22.42 4.73
CA GLU A 150 4.87 -22.12 4.83
C GLU A 150 5.52 -23.09 5.81
N ALA A 151 6.50 -23.85 5.33
CA ALA A 151 7.29 -24.71 6.20
C ALA A 151 8.01 -23.83 7.23
N ARG A 152 7.85 -24.18 8.52
CA ARG A 152 8.37 -23.45 9.67
C ARG A 152 9.85 -23.07 9.47
N ALA A 153 10.19 -21.78 9.63
CA ALA A 153 11.51 -21.21 9.37
C ALA A 153 12.68 -21.87 10.13
N ILE A 154 12.39 -22.57 11.23
CA ILE A 154 13.33 -23.44 11.93
C ILE A 154 12.66 -24.79 12.14
N ALA A 155 13.06 -25.78 11.34
CA ALA A 155 12.74 -27.17 11.61
C ALA A 155 13.46 -27.58 12.93
N LEU A 156 12.73 -28.13 13.89
CA LEU A 156 13.33 -28.73 15.08
C LEU A 156 13.66 -30.20 14.78
N GLY A 157 14.87 -30.66 15.11
CA GLY A 157 15.23 -32.08 15.09
C GLY A 157 16.50 -32.44 14.30
N LYS A 158 16.82 -33.74 14.27
CA LYS A 158 18.05 -34.29 13.63
C LYS A 158 18.12 -34.01 12.13
N GLN A 159 16.97 -33.95 11.47
CA GLN A 159 16.86 -33.61 10.04
C GLN A 159 17.28 -32.17 9.78
N ALA A 160 16.86 -31.22 10.62
CA ALA A 160 17.24 -29.83 10.49
C ALA A 160 18.75 -29.59 10.64
N LEU A 161 19.41 -30.33 11.54
CA LEU A 161 20.87 -30.26 11.67
C LEU A 161 21.58 -30.75 10.41
N ALA A 162 21.05 -31.80 9.78
CA ALA A 162 21.59 -32.33 8.53
C ALA A 162 21.41 -31.31 7.38
N ASP A 163 20.23 -30.72 7.26
CA ASP A 163 19.92 -29.75 6.19
C ASP A 163 20.73 -28.46 6.35
N ASN A 164 20.87 -27.95 7.57
CA ASN A 164 21.71 -26.78 7.84
C ASN A 164 23.19 -27.06 7.57
N SER A 165 23.68 -28.25 7.97
CA SER A 165 25.07 -28.65 7.68
C SER A 165 25.30 -28.78 6.18
N ALA A 166 24.35 -29.35 5.44
CA ALA A 166 24.40 -29.43 3.98
C ALA A 166 24.42 -28.04 3.34
N GLY A 167 23.55 -27.13 3.83
CA GLY A 167 23.51 -25.74 3.39
C GLY A 167 24.85 -25.01 3.59
N LEU A 168 25.48 -25.17 4.77
CA LEU A 168 26.80 -24.59 5.05
C LEU A 168 27.89 -25.14 4.12
N ILE A 169 27.87 -26.45 3.82
CA ILE A 169 28.84 -27.08 2.92
C ILE A 169 28.63 -26.61 1.47
N THR A 170 27.38 -26.44 1.05
CA THR A 170 27.04 -25.87 -0.27
C THR A 170 27.44 -24.41 -0.38
N MET A 171 27.19 -23.60 0.66
CA MET A 171 27.61 -22.20 0.68
C MET A 171 29.14 -22.07 0.63
N ALA A 172 29.86 -22.98 1.29
CA ALA A 172 31.32 -23.03 1.25
C ALA A 172 31.90 -23.61 -0.06
N ARG A 173 31.05 -24.09 -0.98
CA ARG A 173 31.43 -24.79 -2.23
C ARG A 173 32.42 -25.93 -2.01
N ARG A 174 32.23 -26.70 -0.94
CA ARG A 174 33.12 -27.82 -0.54
C ARG A 174 32.48 -29.19 -0.73
N GLU A 175 31.41 -29.30 -1.51
CA GLU A 175 30.65 -30.53 -1.71
C GLU A 175 31.53 -31.65 -2.27
N THR A 176 32.42 -31.35 -3.22
CA THR A 176 33.30 -32.34 -3.85
C THR A 176 34.21 -33.06 -2.86
N ARG A 177 34.60 -32.41 -1.76
CA ARG A 177 35.43 -33.01 -0.70
C ARG A 177 34.67 -34.01 0.17
N LEU A 178 33.34 -34.12 0.04
CA LEU A 178 32.54 -35.10 0.77
C LEU A 178 32.59 -36.50 0.16
N ALA A 179 33.04 -36.67 -1.08
CA ALA A 179 33.06 -37.96 -1.77
C ALA A 179 33.65 -39.11 -0.90
N PRO A 180 34.86 -38.97 -0.31
CA PRO A 180 35.43 -40.05 0.51
C PRO A 180 34.62 -40.35 1.77
N ARG A 181 34.07 -39.29 2.41
CA ARG A 181 33.24 -39.45 3.61
C ARG A 181 31.90 -40.12 3.32
N TYR A 182 31.31 -39.83 2.17
CA TYR A 182 30.09 -40.49 1.73
C TYR A 182 30.34 -41.97 1.44
N LEU A 183 31.44 -42.29 0.74
CA LEU A 183 31.86 -43.68 0.50
C LEU A 183 32.01 -44.46 1.81
N ASP A 184 32.70 -43.90 2.80
CA ASP A 184 32.86 -44.53 4.11
C ASP A 184 31.54 -44.71 4.87
N LEU A 185 30.64 -43.73 4.78
CA LEU A 185 29.31 -43.83 5.37
C LEU A 185 28.52 -44.99 4.77
N ILE A 186 28.50 -45.12 3.45
CA ILE A 186 27.83 -46.21 2.75
C ILE A 186 28.51 -47.55 3.07
N ARG A 187 29.85 -47.63 3.04
CA ARG A 187 30.62 -48.83 3.40
C ARG A 187 30.26 -49.35 4.79
N ARG A 188 30.30 -48.48 5.80
CA ARG A 188 29.93 -48.84 7.19
C ARG A 188 28.46 -49.24 7.31
N ARG A 189 27.59 -48.61 6.53
CA ARG A 189 26.16 -48.93 6.52
C ARG A 189 25.90 -50.31 5.93
N VAL A 190 26.48 -50.61 4.77
CA VAL A 190 26.34 -51.92 4.13
C VAL A 190 26.97 -53.02 4.98
N GLN A 191 28.17 -52.80 5.54
CA GLN A 191 28.80 -53.74 6.48
C GLN A 191 27.88 -54.12 7.64
N ARG A 192 27.15 -53.13 8.19
CA ARG A 192 26.16 -53.35 9.25
C ARG A 192 24.92 -54.09 8.74
N ASP A 193 24.39 -53.67 7.59
CA ASP A 193 23.16 -54.23 7.03
C ASP A 193 23.34 -55.71 6.62
N ILE A 194 24.54 -56.13 6.17
CA ILE A 194 24.87 -57.53 5.83
C ILE A 194 25.44 -58.35 7.01
N GLY A 195 25.64 -57.72 8.18
CA GLY A 195 26.22 -58.39 9.35
C GLY A 195 27.69 -58.81 9.20
N ALA A 196 28.47 -58.13 8.34
CA ALA A 196 29.86 -58.50 8.11
C ALA A 196 30.74 -58.24 9.34
N PRO A 197 31.74 -59.10 9.63
CA PRO A 197 32.62 -58.94 10.80
C PRO A 197 33.33 -57.59 10.82
N LYS A 198 33.45 -57.00 12.02
CA LYS A 198 34.16 -55.72 12.23
C LYS A 198 35.69 -55.85 12.12
N SER A 199 36.22 -57.09 12.13
CA SER A 199 37.65 -57.39 12.05
C SER A 199 38.21 -57.44 10.62
N LEU A 200 37.37 -57.33 9.59
CA LEU A 200 37.82 -57.32 8.19
C LEU A 200 38.62 -56.06 7.88
N THR A 201 39.74 -56.22 7.17
CA THR A 201 40.48 -55.08 6.63
C THR A 201 39.69 -54.39 5.51
N GLY A 202 40.07 -53.15 5.15
CA GLY A 202 39.37 -52.38 4.11
C GLY A 202 39.26 -53.13 2.78
N ASP A 203 40.34 -53.80 2.37
CA ASP A 203 40.41 -54.56 1.11
C ASP A 203 39.60 -55.86 1.18
N GLN A 204 39.64 -56.55 2.33
CA GLN A 204 38.82 -57.75 2.54
C GLN A 204 37.33 -57.44 2.53
N LEU A 205 36.94 -56.30 3.12
CA LEU A 205 35.56 -55.83 3.08
C LEU A 205 35.17 -55.44 1.66
N ALA A 206 36.02 -54.74 0.91
CA ALA A 206 35.74 -54.40 -0.49
C ALA A 206 35.53 -55.65 -1.35
N ALA A 207 36.40 -56.66 -1.21
CA ALA A 207 36.26 -57.95 -1.89
C ALA A 207 34.98 -58.70 -1.49
N LEU A 208 34.57 -58.62 -0.22
CA LEU A 208 33.29 -59.17 0.23
C LEU A 208 32.11 -58.44 -0.42
N LEU A 209 32.16 -57.11 -0.48
CA LEU A 209 31.10 -56.29 -1.08
C LEU A 209 30.99 -56.51 -2.60
N ASP A 210 32.10 -56.73 -3.31
CA ASP A 210 32.09 -57.07 -4.74
C ASP A 210 31.40 -58.40 -5.05
N ARG A 211 31.37 -59.33 -4.08
CA ARG A 211 30.67 -60.63 -4.21
C ARG A 211 29.15 -60.51 -4.08
N LEU A 212 28.64 -59.39 -3.55
CA LEU A 212 27.19 -59.13 -3.43
C LEU A 212 26.54 -58.77 -4.78
N GLY A 213 27.36 -58.66 -5.82
CA GLY A 213 26.94 -58.43 -7.19
C GLY A 213 27.16 -56.99 -7.65
N GLU A 214 27.04 -56.83 -8.95
CA GLU A 214 27.13 -55.54 -9.64
C GLU A 214 25.80 -54.79 -9.63
N ASP A 215 25.88 -53.49 -9.91
CA ASP A 215 24.72 -52.64 -10.19
C ASP A 215 24.10 -53.01 -11.54
N GLU A 216 22.79 -53.24 -11.58
CA GLU A 216 22.09 -53.74 -12.77
C GLU A 216 22.14 -52.78 -13.96
N ILE A 217 22.34 -51.49 -13.71
CA ILE A 217 22.34 -50.46 -14.75
C ILE A 217 23.77 -50.17 -15.23
N SER A 218 24.69 -49.96 -14.29
CA SER A 218 26.07 -49.55 -14.62
C SER A 218 27.04 -50.72 -14.79
N GLY A 219 26.69 -51.93 -14.35
CA GLY A 219 27.57 -53.11 -14.34
C GLY A 219 28.77 -52.97 -13.39
N LYS A 220 28.85 -51.89 -12.62
CA LYS A 220 29.96 -51.59 -11.72
C LYS A 220 29.84 -52.35 -10.40
N ARG A 221 30.99 -52.68 -9.82
CA ARG A 221 31.12 -53.31 -8.49
C ARG A 221 31.51 -52.27 -7.44
N PHE A 222 31.55 -52.69 -6.17
CA PHE A 222 31.86 -51.79 -5.06
C PHE A 222 33.24 -51.15 -5.21
N THR A 223 34.24 -51.92 -5.66
CA THR A 223 35.59 -51.41 -5.91
C THR A 223 35.64 -50.31 -6.96
N ASP A 224 34.84 -50.39 -8.02
CA ASP A 224 34.74 -49.35 -9.06
C ASP A 224 34.16 -48.05 -8.48
N PHE A 225 33.11 -48.15 -7.68
CA PHE A 225 32.54 -46.98 -6.98
C PHE A 225 33.52 -46.40 -5.95
N ALA A 226 34.25 -47.27 -5.24
CA ALA A 226 35.23 -46.87 -4.25
C ALA A 226 36.40 -46.11 -4.90
N ALA A 227 36.90 -46.58 -6.04
CA ALA A 227 37.94 -45.89 -6.81
C ALA A 227 37.50 -44.49 -7.25
N GLY A 228 36.25 -44.36 -7.72
CA GLY A 228 35.69 -43.08 -8.17
C GLY A 228 35.40 -42.05 -7.06
N LEU A 229 35.30 -42.49 -5.80
CA LEU A 229 34.95 -41.66 -4.64
C LEU A 229 36.07 -41.55 -3.58
N ASN A 230 37.25 -42.13 -3.82
CA ASN A 230 38.36 -42.12 -2.85
C ASN A 230 39.04 -40.74 -2.72
N GLY A 231 38.79 -39.83 -3.67
CA GLY A 231 39.26 -38.45 -3.66
C GLY A 231 38.13 -37.44 -3.83
N PRO A 232 38.44 -36.13 -3.79
CA PRO A 232 37.48 -35.11 -4.17
C PRO A 232 36.98 -35.32 -5.61
N ALA A 233 35.69 -35.12 -5.84
CA ALA A 233 35.12 -35.17 -7.19
C ALA A 233 35.54 -33.95 -8.03
N ASP A 234 35.50 -34.08 -9.36
CA ASP A 234 35.93 -33.03 -10.28
C ASP A 234 34.98 -31.83 -10.27
N ASN A 235 33.68 -32.11 -10.16
CA ASN A 235 32.63 -31.11 -10.04
C ASN A 235 31.41 -31.69 -9.32
N ARG A 236 30.40 -30.85 -9.08
CA ARG A 236 29.17 -31.23 -8.37
C ARG A 236 28.37 -32.30 -9.12
N ASP A 237 28.30 -32.23 -10.44
CA ASP A 237 27.52 -33.16 -11.24
C ASP A 237 28.17 -34.55 -11.26
N ASP A 238 29.50 -34.61 -11.39
CA ASP A 238 30.30 -35.81 -11.25
C ASP A 238 30.10 -36.47 -9.88
N LEU A 239 30.16 -35.68 -8.80
CA LEU A 239 29.84 -36.16 -7.45
C LEU A 239 28.43 -36.75 -7.37
N MET A 240 27.42 -36.02 -7.85
CA MET A 240 26.03 -36.47 -7.78
C MET A 240 25.79 -37.74 -8.60
N ASN A 241 26.45 -37.89 -9.74
CA ASN A 241 26.36 -39.10 -10.55
C ASN A 241 26.99 -40.30 -9.84
N LYS A 242 28.24 -40.19 -9.38
CA LYS A 242 28.95 -41.26 -8.66
C LYS A 242 28.23 -41.67 -7.37
N THR A 243 27.70 -40.71 -6.61
CA THR A 243 26.95 -41.00 -5.37
C THR A 243 25.60 -41.67 -5.64
N ARG A 244 24.88 -41.28 -6.70
CA ARG A 244 23.64 -41.95 -7.12
C ARG A 244 23.87 -43.39 -7.57
N GLU A 245 24.94 -43.64 -8.31
CA GLU A 245 25.32 -45.00 -8.73
C GLU A 245 25.60 -45.89 -7.51
N LEU A 246 26.44 -45.43 -6.57
CA LEU A 246 26.72 -46.17 -5.33
C LEU A 246 25.46 -46.40 -4.47
N PHE A 247 24.57 -45.40 -4.39
CA PHE A 247 23.31 -45.53 -3.67
C PHE A 247 22.37 -46.56 -4.31
N ARG A 248 22.27 -46.56 -5.65
CA ARG A 248 21.47 -47.51 -6.41
C ARG A 248 21.98 -48.94 -6.21
N TRP A 249 23.28 -49.15 -6.34
CA TRP A 249 23.92 -50.43 -6.06
C TRP A 249 23.56 -50.96 -4.67
N ARG A 250 23.64 -50.12 -3.63
CA ARG A 250 23.25 -50.49 -2.26
C ARG A 250 21.77 -50.91 -2.17
N GLN A 251 20.87 -50.15 -2.81
CA GLN A 251 19.44 -50.48 -2.83
C GLN A 251 19.19 -51.84 -3.50
N GLY A 252 19.86 -52.10 -4.63
CA GLY A 252 19.78 -53.39 -5.33
C GLY A 252 20.21 -54.57 -4.46
N ILE A 253 21.36 -54.46 -3.78
CA ILE A 253 21.84 -55.52 -2.88
C ILE A 253 20.87 -55.80 -1.73
N ILE A 254 20.38 -54.75 -1.07
CA ILE A 254 19.45 -54.90 0.05
C ILE A 254 18.16 -55.55 -0.45
N GLY A 255 17.62 -55.09 -1.58
CA GLY A 255 16.44 -55.68 -2.23
C GLY A 255 16.61 -57.17 -2.51
N ARG A 256 17.74 -57.58 -3.11
CA ARG A 256 18.04 -59.00 -3.38
C ARG A 256 18.14 -59.83 -2.09
N SER A 257 18.86 -59.33 -1.08
CA SER A 257 19.04 -60.03 0.21
C SER A 257 17.76 -60.21 1.03
N MET A 258 16.73 -59.40 0.78
CA MET A 258 15.41 -59.55 1.41
C MET A 258 14.50 -60.48 0.62
N ASN A 259 14.64 -60.56 -0.70
CA ASN A 259 13.85 -61.46 -1.54
C ASN A 259 14.33 -62.92 -1.47
N GLU A 260 15.62 -63.17 -1.24
CA GLU A 260 16.18 -64.52 -1.07
C GLU A 260 15.90 -65.15 0.32
N ARG A 261 15.31 -64.40 1.26
CA ARG A 261 14.92 -64.88 2.60
C ARG A 261 13.43 -65.21 2.73
N LYS A 262 12.73 -65.44 1.62
CA LYS A 262 11.40 -66.03 1.54
C LYS A 262 11.48 -67.39 0.86
#